data_AF-A0A399QZV9-F1
#
_entry.id   AF-A0A399QZV9-F1
#
_cell.length_a   1.000
_cell.length_b   1.000
_cell.length_c   1.000
_cell.angle_alpha   90.00
_cell.angle_beta   90.00
_cell.angle_gamma   90.00
#
_symmetry.space_group_name_H-M   'P 1'
#
loop_
_entity.id
_entity.type
_entity.pdbx_description
1 polymer ?
#
loop_
_entity_poly.entity_id
_entity_poly.type
_entity_poly.pdbx_seq_one_letter_code
_entity_poly.pdbx_strand_id
1 'polypeptide(L)'
;MLVHFHIPKTAGTSTKRVIESWYELYRVEQGQRITELREGAGEEICVTSHFASSIFGEEGALTDALPEVIGNPDYKVFTLLRDPLDHLVSSYYHLRRKSDKDLPQDIVSFAEFPNRFIYRNSMCASNAEERSNILNSFYFIGDTSDIDASMKYLAELLGKPPIDVPKENVGDRDELILQLTSRERARIERALAPEYELFETVRDMLRDHSFTGSPDARVDQFAFTSKMERQILSPELPSADDVEEVNLQTSMREREKAFNEIIASKSARIEELELREAYLSGQLKREREQKHAALLEARAFSHLLRVERKQRSAERALVGRLFPSWEVQKWRLLRVKNKLGRMSKPVRNVAGRALNKFR
;
A
#
# COMPACT_ATOMS: atom_id res chain seq x y z
N MET A 1 28.50 -18.03 4.71
CA MET A 1 27.71 -17.98 3.45
C MET A 1 26.63 -16.90 3.56
N LEU A 2 26.34 -16.17 2.49
CA LEU A 2 25.24 -15.19 2.46
C LEU A 2 24.00 -15.81 1.79
N VAL A 3 22.80 -15.52 2.30
CA VAL A 3 21.54 -15.99 1.72
C VAL A 3 20.60 -14.79 1.56
N HIS A 4 20.25 -14.47 0.32
CA HIS A 4 19.28 -13.43 0.00
C HIS A 4 17.89 -14.06 -0.18
N PHE A 5 17.06 -13.95 0.85
CA PHE A 5 15.63 -14.26 0.78
C PHE A 5 14.93 -13.15 -0.02
N HIS A 6 14.88 -13.30 -1.34
CA HIS A 6 14.41 -12.24 -2.23
C HIS A 6 12.88 -12.21 -2.28
N ILE A 7 12.29 -11.27 -1.56
CA ILE A 7 10.86 -10.97 -1.68
C ILE A 7 10.63 -10.27 -3.03
N PRO A 8 9.74 -10.75 -3.91
CA PRO A 8 9.53 -10.11 -5.19
C PRO A 8 9.15 -8.63 -5.05
N LYS A 9 9.68 -7.81 -5.96
CA LYS A 9 9.40 -6.38 -6.07
C LYS A 9 9.99 -5.49 -4.95
N THR A 10 10.91 -6.00 -4.15
CA THR A 10 11.69 -5.22 -3.17
C THR A 10 13.12 -4.91 -3.67
N ALA A 11 13.20 -4.42 -4.91
CA ALA A 11 14.45 -3.98 -5.55
C ALA A 11 15.56 -5.04 -5.74
N GLY A 12 15.21 -6.34 -5.76
CA GLY A 12 16.21 -7.40 -5.88
C GLY A 12 17.13 -7.35 -7.11
N THR A 13 16.75 -6.69 -8.21
CA THR A 13 17.66 -6.45 -9.34
C THR A 13 18.82 -5.52 -8.98
N SER A 14 18.53 -4.43 -8.25
CA SER A 14 19.55 -3.50 -7.76
C SER A 14 20.43 -4.17 -6.69
N THR A 15 19.81 -4.88 -5.74
CA THR A 15 20.52 -5.64 -4.70
C THR A 15 21.45 -6.68 -5.30
N LYS A 16 20.98 -7.42 -6.30
CA LYS A 16 21.76 -8.43 -7.03
C LYS A 16 23.10 -7.87 -7.51
N ARG A 17 23.12 -6.68 -8.11
CA ARG A 17 24.37 -6.08 -8.64
C ARG A 17 25.37 -5.74 -7.55
N VAL A 18 24.88 -5.26 -6.41
CA VAL A 18 25.74 -4.99 -5.25
C VAL A 18 26.32 -6.31 -4.73
N ILE A 19 25.49 -7.34 -4.59
CA ILE A 19 25.96 -8.65 -4.11
C ILE A 19 26.97 -9.29 -5.08
N GLU A 20 26.75 -9.23 -6.39
CA GLU A 20 27.69 -9.74 -7.40
C GLU A 20 29.08 -9.09 -7.35
N SER A 21 29.21 -7.92 -6.71
CA SER A 21 30.51 -7.27 -6.49
C SER A 21 31.23 -7.73 -5.22
N TRP A 22 30.52 -8.42 -4.31
CA TRP A 22 31.03 -8.88 -3.02
C TRP A 22 31.14 -10.40 -2.91
N TYR A 23 30.31 -11.12 -3.67
CA TYR A 23 30.11 -12.57 -3.59
C TYR A 23 29.87 -13.15 -4.99
N GLU A 24 30.24 -14.42 -5.15
CA GLU A 24 29.76 -15.22 -6.27
C GLU A 24 28.28 -15.56 -6.05
N LEU A 25 27.42 -15.12 -6.98
CA LEU A 25 25.97 -15.21 -6.82
C LEU A 25 25.38 -16.43 -7.51
N TYR A 26 24.77 -17.30 -6.71
CA TYR A 26 24.03 -18.47 -7.16
C TYR A 26 22.54 -18.24 -7.04
N ARG A 27 21.81 -18.44 -8.13
CA ARG A 27 20.35 -18.38 -8.13
C ARG A 27 19.78 -19.78 -8.01
N VAL A 28 18.96 -19.99 -6.99
CA VAL A 28 18.29 -21.27 -6.76
C VAL A 28 16.89 -21.20 -7.35
N GLU A 29 16.60 -22.11 -8.27
CA GLU A 29 15.25 -22.27 -8.81
C GLU A 29 14.34 -22.93 -7.77
N GLN A 30 13.04 -22.68 -7.88
CA GLN A 30 12.07 -23.23 -6.94
C GLN A 30 12.09 -24.76 -6.99
N GLY A 31 12.24 -25.40 -5.82
CA GLY A 31 12.32 -26.87 -5.69
C GLY A 31 13.74 -27.45 -5.81
N GLN A 32 14.76 -26.64 -6.10
CA GLN A 32 16.15 -27.11 -6.13
C GLN A 32 16.78 -27.02 -4.73
N ARG A 33 17.41 -28.11 -4.28
CA ARG A 33 18.21 -28.13 -3.04
C ARG A 33 19.63 -27.62 -3.29
N ILE A 34 20.14 -26.86 -2.32
CA ILE A 34 21.44 -26.15 -2.42
C ILE A 34 22.64 -27.06 -2.11
N THR A 35 22.42 -28.28 -1.63
CA THR A 35 23.49 -29.25 -1.29
C THR A 35 24.50 -29.46 -2.43
N GLU A 36 24.05 -29.30 -3.68
CA GLU A 36 24.88 -29.45 -4.89
C GLU A 36 25.78 -28.23 -5.17
N LEU A 37 25.47 -27.05 -4.62
CA LEU A 37 26.21 -25.80 -4.88
C LEU A 37 27.52 -25.68 -4.09
N ARG A 38 27.70 -26.49 -3.05
CA ARG A 38 28.90 -26.42 -2.19
C ARG A 38 30.11 -27.15 -2.77
N GLU A 39 29.92 -28.08 -3.69
CA GLU A 39 31.02 -28.82 -4.31
C GLU A 39 31.76 -27.92 -5.33
N GLY A 40 32.78 -27.21 -4.83
CA GLY A 40 33.71 -26.44 -5.67
C GLY A 40 33.52 -24.92 -5.66
N ALA A 41 32.55 -24.40 -4.91
CA ALA A 41 32.36 -22.96 -4.78
C ALA A 41 33.35 -22.35 -3.75
N GLY A 42 33.75 -21.09 -3.97
CA GLY A 42 34.68 -20.37 -3.08
C GLY A 42 34.09 -20.04 -1.70
N GLU A 43 34.89 -19.44 -0.82
CA GLU A 43 34.44 -19.05 0.54
C GLU A 43 33.37 -17.95 0.54
N GLU A 44 33.27 -17.18 -0.55
CA GLU A 44 32.40 -16.01 -0.68
C GLU A 44 31.24 -16.24 -1.65
N ILE A 45 30.33 -17.14 -1.30
CA ILE A 45 29.09 -17.36 -2.04
C ILE A 45 27.89 -16.64 -1.43
N CYS A 46 27.02 -16.15 -2.31
CA CYS A 46 25.66 -15.74 -1.97
C CYS A 46 24.65 -16.60 -2.73
N VAL A 47 23.67 -17.15 -2.02
CA VAL A 47 22.51 -17.81 -2.62
C VAL A 47 21.33 -16.85 -2.67
N THR A 48 20.60 -16.79 -3.79
CA THR A 48 19.38 -15.98 -3.90
C THR A 48 18.24 -16.75 -4.53
N SER A 49 17.05 -16.66 -3.92
CA SER A 49 15.81 -17.19 -4.48
C SER A 49 14.60 -16.45 -3.92
N HIS A 50 13.45 -16.65 -4.55
CA HIS A 50 12.17 -16.26 -3.96
C HIS A 50 11.69 -17.26 -2.90
N PHE A 51 12.24 -18.49 -2.87
CA PHE A 51 11.90 -19.54 -1.89
C PHE A 51 10.39 -19.75 -1.71
N ALA A 52 9.68 -20.01 -2.82
CA ALA A 52 8.21 -20.09 -2.86
C ALA A 52 7.47 -18.86 -2.26
N SER A 53 8.17 -17.76 -2.05
CA SER A 53 7.72 -16.60 -1.27
C SER A 53 7.28 -16.99 0.14
N SER A 54 7.98 -17.91 0.81
CA SER A 54 7.72 -18.37 2.18
C SER A 54 9.01 -18.76 2.93
N ILE A 55 9.08 -18.49 4.24
CA ILE A 55 10.19 -18.96 5.08
C ILE A 55 10.06 -20.46 5.37
N PHE A 56 8.86 -20.97 5.67
CA PHE A 56 8.61 -22.37 6.04
C PHE A 56 7.20 -22.85 5.60
N GLY A 57 6.93 -24.14 5.80
CA GLY A 57 5.58 -24.71 5.68
C GLY A 57 5.07 -25.01 4.26
N GLU A 58 5.83 -24.70 3.21
CA GLU A 58 5.53 -25.05 1.82
C GLU A 58 6.76 -25.67 1.13
N GLU A 59 6.55 -26.52 0.13
CA GLU A 59 7.64 -27.06 -0.69
C GLU A 59 8.37 -25.92 -1.42
N GLY A 60 9.70 -25.89 -1.30
CA GLY A 60 10.56 -24.84 -1.83
C GLY A 60 10.62 -23.57 -0.98
N ALA A 61 10.03 -23.56 0.23
CA ALA A 61 10.26 -22.51 1.23
C ALA A 61 11.74 -22.46 1.66
N LEU A 62 12.16 -21.38 2.34
CA LEU A 62 13.56 -21.18 2.70
C LEU A 62 14.12 -22.35 3.52
N THR A 63 13.40 -22.81 4.54
CA THR A 63 13.82 -23.92 5.41
C THR A 63 13.76 -25.28 4.74
N ASP A 64 12.94 -25.45 3.69
CA ASP A 64 12.89 -26.68 2.90
C ASP A 64 14.02 -26.76 1.85
N ALA A 65 14.29 -25.63 1.18
CA ALA A 65 15.35 -25.54 0.17
C ALA A 65 16.76 -25.49 0.78
N LEU A 66 16.87 -24.96 2.00
CA LEU A 66 18.11 -24.78 2.76
C LEU A 66 17.92 -25.12 4.25
N PRO A 67 17.67 -26.39 4.61
CA PRO A 67 17.44 -26.79 6.00
C PRO A 67 18.62 -26.49 6.92
N GLU A 68 19.83 -26.41 6.38
CA GLU A 68 21.06 -26.06 7.11
C GLU A 68 21.06 -24.62 7.65
N VAL A 69 20.12 -23.78 7.20
CA VAL A 69 19.98 -22.40 7.69
C VAL A 69 19.42 -22.34 9.10
N ILE A 70 18.74 -23.40 9.55
CA ILE A 70 18.08 -23.48 10.85
C ILE A 70 19.13 -23.68 11.95
N GLY A 71 19.21 -22.74 12.89
CA GLY A 71 20.11 -22.78 14.04
C GLY A 71 21.60 -22.66 13.68
N ASN A 72 21.93 -22.29 12.44
CA ASN A 72 23.31 -22.21 11.98
C ASN A 72 23.75 -20.75 11.73
N PRO A 73 24.60 -20.19 12.59
CA PRO A 73 25.04 -18.79 12.48
C PRO A 73 25.99 -18.54 11.29
N ASP A 74 26.53 -19.58 10.64
CA ASP A 74 27.38 -19.44 9.45
C ASP A 74 26.58 -18.98 8.21
N TYR A 75 25.25 -19.08 8.28
CA TYR A 75 24.33 -18.66 7.24
C TYR A 75 23.74 -17.29 7.56
N LYS A 76 24.23 -16.27 6.85
CA LYS A 76 23.77 -14.89 7.02
C LYS A 76 22.57 -14.64 6.10
N VAL A 77 21.35 -14.87 6.60
CA VAL A 77 20.12 -14.65 5.81
C VAL A 77 19.69 -13.21 5.86
N PHE A 78 19.58 -12.53 4.72
CA PHE A 78 19.07 -11.17 4.67
C PHE A 78 17.92 -11.02 3.67
N THR A 79 17.15 -9.96 3.83
CA THR A 79 16.11 -9.57 2.88
C THR A 79 15.96 -8.04 2.83
N LEU A 80 15.10 -7.57 1.94
CA LEU A 80 14.72 -6.17 1.81
C LEU A 80 13.21 -6.06 1.81
N LEU A 81 12.70 -5.07 2.53
CA LEU A 81 11.30 -4.68 2.55
C LEU A 81 11.08 -3.38 1.79
N ARG A 82 9.84 -3.17 1.39
CA ARG A 82 9.39 -1.95 0.73
C ARG A 82 8.15 -1.47 1.44
N ASP A 83 7.92 -0.16 1.42
CA ASP A 83 6.65 0.41 1.89
C ASP A 83 5.48 -0.42 1.34
N PRO A 84 4.56 -0.88 2.21
CA PRO A 84 3.57 -1.87 1.81
C PRO A 84 2.66 -1.43 0.67
N LEU A 85 2.25 -0.16 0.63
CA LEU A 85 1.41 0.35 -0.46
C LEU A 85 2.20 0.36 -1.77
N ASP A 86 3.42 0.85 -1.71
CA ASP A 86 4.37 0.91 -2.81
C ASP A 86 4.68 -0.49 -3.39
N HIS A 87 4.83 -1.47 -2.48
CA HIS A 87 5.03 -2.88 -2.79
C HIS A 87 3.82 -3.50 -3.44
N LEU A 88 2.61 -3.26 -2.90
CA LEU A 88 1.35 -3.73 -3.46
C LEU A 88 1.15 -3.19 -4.89
N VAL A 89 1.32 -1.87 -5.09
CA VAL A 89 1.20 -1.22 -6.40
C VAL A 89 2.18 -1.84 -7.40
N SER A 90 3.44 -1.98 -7.00
CA SER A 90 4.49 -2.60 -7.82
C SER A 90 4.14 -4.04 -8.21
N SER A 91 3.58 -4.82 -7.28
CA SER A 91 3.15 -6.20 -7.51
C SER A 91 1.93 -6.28 -8.42
N TYR A 92 0.92 -5.46 -8.20
CA TYR A 92 -0.29 -5.38 -9.02
C TYR A 92 0.06 -5.14 -10.49
N TYR A 93 0.82 -4.08 -10.79
CA TYR A 93 1.16 -3.75 -12.18
C TYR A 93 2.11 -4.77 -12.82
N HIS A 94 2.99 -5.38 -12.02
CA HIS A 94 3.86 -6.45 -12.52
C HIS A 94 3.04 -7.66 -12.97
N LEU A 95 2.07 -8.10 -12.18
CA LEU A 95 1.24 -9.25 -12.53
C LEU A 95 0.24 -8.94 -13.64
N ARG A 96 -0.34 -7.74 -13.66
CA ARG A 96 -1.20 -7.26 -14.76
C ARG A 96 -0.49 -7.33 -16.12
N ARG A 97 0.80 -6.96 -16.19
CA ARG A 97 1.61 -7.07 -17.41
C ARG A 97 1.83 -8.51 -17.86
N LYS A 98 1.86 -9.45 -16.92
CA LYS A 98 1.95 -10.89 -17.22
C LYS A 98 0.63 -11.49 -17.70
N SER A 99 -0.44 -10.69 -17.83
CA SER A 99 -1.76 -11.09 -18.36
C SER A 99 -2.41 -12.24 -17.59
N ASP A 100 -2.19 -12.29 -16.28
CA ASP A 100 -2.91 -13.21 -15.41
C ASP A 100 -4.40 -12.80 -15.34
N LYS A 101 -5.27 -13.66 -15.87
CA LYS A 101 -6.69 -13.38 -16.08
C LYS A 101 -7.50 -13.50 -14.79
N ASP A 102 -6.98 -14.22 -13.80
CA ASP A 102 -7.69 -14.51 -12.55
C ASP A 102 -7.49 -13.39 -11.51
N LEU A 103 -6.63 -12.42 -11.82
CA LEU A 103 -6.37 -11.30 -10.92
C LEU A 103 -7.49 -10.26 -10.94
N PRO A 104 -7.83 -9.69 -9.77
CA PRO A 104 -8.74 -8.56 -9.69
C PRO A 104 -8.34 -7.42 -10.63
N GLN A 105 -9.36 -6.83 -11.28
CA GLN A 105 -9.14 -5.76 -12.25
C GLN A 105 -8.77 -4.45 -11.58
N ASP A 106 -9.22 -4.19 -10.36
CA ASP A 106 -8.90 -3.00 -9.59
C ASP A 106 -7.93 -3.30 -8.44
N ILE A 107 -7.15 -2.29 -8.05
CA ILE A 107 -6.09 -2.43 -7.05
C ILE A 107 -6.63 -2.60 -5.62
N VAL A 108 -7.84 -2.13 -5.31
CA VAL A 108 -8.44 -2.28 -3.99
C VAL A 108 -8.81 -3.74 -3.76
N SER A 109 -9.52 -4.34 -4.72
CA SER A 109 -9.83 -5.77 -4.70
C SER A 109 -8.56 -6.62 -4.70
N PHE A 110 -7.49 -6.17 -5.39
CA PHE A 110 -6.19 -6.84 -5.36
C PHE A 110 -5.52 -6.78 -3.98
N ALA A 111 -5.67 -5.68 -3.23
CA ALA A 111 -5.17 -5.56 -1.85
C ALA A 111 -5.87 -6.54 -0.89
N GLU A 112 -7.15 -6.80 -1.14
CA GLU A 112 -7.98 -7.71 -0.35
C GLU A 112 -7.84 -9.18 -0.80
N PHE A 113 -7.27 -9.41 -1.98
CA PHE A 113 -7.06 -10.74 -2.54
C PHE A 113 -5.90 -11.48 -1.86
N PRO A 114 -6.02 -12.80 -1.58
CA PRO A 114 -4.92 -13.60 -1.04
C PRO A 114 -3.73 -13.64 -2.02
N ASN A 115 -2.78 -12.72 -1.84
CA ASN A 115 -1.61 -12.60 -2.70
C ASN A 115 -0.35 -13.07 -1.98
N ARG A 116 0.26 -14.14 -2.49
CA ARG A 116 1.50 -14.73 -1.96
C ARG A 116 2.71 -13.79 -2.01
N PHE A 117 2.66 -12.75 -2.83
CA PHE A 117 3.73 -11.75 -2.94
C PHE A 117 3.70 -10.70 -1.84
N ILE A 118 2.67 -10.67 -0.98
CA ILE A 118 2.64 -9.79 0.19
C ILE A 118 3.52 -10.38 1.28
N TYR A 119 4.48 -9.60 1.80
CA TYR A 119 5.52 -10.17 2.65
C TYR A 119 5.05 -10.69 4.01
N ARG A 120 3.85 -10.31 4.53
CA ARG A 120 3.29 -10.99 5.72
C ARG A 120 3.11 -12.48 5.48
N ASN A 121 2.69 -12.84 4.26
CA ASN A 121 2.50 -14.24 3.86
C ASN A 121 3.88 -14.90 3.71
N SER A 122 4.85 -14.16 3.14
CA SER A 122 6.21 -14.67 3.00
C SER A 122 6.95 -14.87 4.30
N MET A 123 6.65 -14.08 5.31
CA MET A 123 7.23 -14.22 6.64
C MET A 123 6.47 -15.22 7.51
N CYS A 124 5.26 -15.63 7.14
CA CYS A 124 4.43 -16.58 7.88
C CYS A 124 4.09 -16.14 9.32
N ALA A 125 3.97 -14.82 9.55
CA ALA A 125 3.75 -14.27 10.88
C ALA A 125 2.26 -14.02 11.17
N SER A 126 1.66 -14.78 12.08
CA SER A 126 0.24 -14.66 12.43
C SER A 126 -0.01 -13.77 13.64
N ASN A 127 0.96 -13.67 14.56
CA ASN A 127 0.87 -12.88 15.79
C ASN A 127 2.17 -12.10 16.07
N ALA A 128 2.16 -11.27 17.12
CA ALA A 128 3.27 -10.38 17.45
C ALA A 128 4.53 -11.13 17.90
N GLU A 129 4.39 -12.24 18.62
CA GLU A 129 5.50 -13.06 19.07
C GLU A 129 6.21 -13.72 17.89
N GLU A 130 5.44 -14.36 16.99
CA GLU A 130 5.95 -14.92 15.74
C GLU A 130 6.66 -13.87 14.89
N ARG A 131 6.05 -12.68 14.72
CA ARG A 131 6.68 -11.57 14.00
C ARG A 131 8.05 -11.23 14.59
N SER A 132 8.13 -11.05 15.91
CA SER A 132 9.38 -10.75 16.60
C SER A 132 10.43 -11.86 16.36
N ASN A 133 10.04 -13.12 16.52
CA ASN A 133 10.93 -14.26 16.30
C ASN A 133 11.45 -14.33 14.86
N ILE A 134 10.59 -14.09 13.87
CA ILE A 134 10.96 -14.06 12.46
C ILE A 134 11.94 -12.92 12.18
N LEU A 135 11.63 -11.70 12.61
CA LEU A 135 12.47 -10.52 12.36
C LEU A 135 13.85 -10.69 13.00
N ASN A 136 13.91 -11.22 14.23
CA ASN A 136 15.16 -11.49 14.94
C ASN A 136 15.97 -12.64 14.32
N SER A 137 15.35 -13.51 13.53
CA SER A 137 16.05 -14.60 12.83
C SER A 137 16.82 -14.13 11.60
N PHE A 138 16.51 -12.95 11.05
CA PHE A 138 17.28 -12.43 9.91
C PHE A 138 18.62 -11.84 10.35
N TYR A 139 19.64 -12.13 9.53
CA TYR A 139 20.94 -11.46 9.62
C TYR A 139 20.83 -9.95 9.41
N PHE A 140 19.97 -9.55 8.48
CA PHE A 140 19.71 -8.15 8.17
C PHE A 140 18.39 -8.01 7.40
N ILE A 141 17.66 -6.92 7.64
CA ILE A 141 16.49 -6.54 6.87
C ILE A 141 16.62 -5.06 6.51
N GLY A 142 16.70 -4.75 5.21
CA GLY A 142 16.81 -3.37 4.74
C GLY A 142 15.49 -2.77 4.25
N ASP A 143 15.47 -1.45 4.07
CA ASP A 143 14.37 -0.67 3.50
C ASP A 143 14.73 -0.21 2.09
N THR A 144 13.93 -0.59 1.11
CA THR A 144 14.12 -0.18 -0.30
C THR A 144 13.86 1.30 -0.55
N SER A 145 13.14 1.99 0.33
CA SER A 145 12.92 3.44 0.26
C SER A 145 14.24 4.21 0.44
N ASP A 146 15.15 3.64 1.22
CA ASP A 146 16.54 4.09 1.38
C ASP A 146 17.52 2.92 1.16
N ILE A 147 17.47 2.36 -0.06
CA ILE A 147 18.28 1.20 -0.42
C ILE A 147 19.78 1.48 -0.32
N ASP A 148 20.21 2.72 -0.57
CA ASP A 148 21.62 3.12 -0.47
C ASP A 148 22.10 3.00 0.98
N ALA A 149 21.37 3.57 1.95
CA ALA A 149 21.71 3.44 3.36
C ALA A 149 21.63 1.99 3.84
N SER A 150 20.60 1.25 3.44
CA SER A 150 20.42 -0.15 3.80
C SER A 150 21.58 -1.03 3.32
N MET A 151 22.03 -0.86 2.08
CA MET A 151 23.14 -1.65 1.54
C MET A 151 24.49 -1.22 2.12
N LYS A 152 24.68 0.05 2.46
CA LYS A 152 25.88 0.52 3.18
C LYS A 152 25.97 -0.08 4.58
N TYR A 153 24.84 -0.15 5.29
CA TYR A 153 24.79 -0.79 6.60
C TYR A 153 25.03 -2.30 6.51
N LEU A 154 24.43 -2.99 5.52
CA LEU A 154 24.75 -4.40 5.28
C LEU A 154 26.24 -4.61 4.95
N ALA A 155 26.85 -3.71 4.16
CA ALA A 155 28.28 -3.77 3.84
C ALA A 155 29.13 -3.68 5.11
N GLU A 156 28.82 -2.75 6.01
CA GLU A 156 29.47 -2.60 7.31
C GLU A 156 29.39 -3.88 8.14
N LEU A 157 28.19 -4.47 8.28
CA LEU A 157 27.98 -5.72 9.01
C LEU A 157 28.77 -6.90 8.43
N LEU A 158 28.90 -6.94 7.10
CA LEU A 158 29.63 -7.99 6.39
C LEU A 158 31.15 -7.73 6.29
N GLY A 159 31.65 -6.56 6.72
CA GLY A 159 33.04 -6.15 6.50
C GLY A 159 33.39 -5.95 5.03
N LYS A 160 32.40 -5.57 4.21
CA LYS A 160 32.53 -5.34 2.76
C LYS A 160 32.67 -3.85 2.45
N PRO A 161 33.31 -3.48 1.32
CA PRO A 161 33.39 -2.08 0.92
C PRO A 161 31.98 -1.53 0.62
N PRO A 162 31.65 -0.31 1.06
CA PRO A 162 30.38 0.32 0.72
C PRO A 162 30.32 0.63 -0.77
N ILE A 163 29.15 0.44 -1.37
CA ILE A 163 28.91 0.66 -2.80
C ILE A 163 27.63 1.48 -2.96
N ASP A 164 27.66 2.43 -3.89
CA ASP A 164 26.45 3.17 -4.27
C ASP A 164 25.54 2.26 -5.10
N VAL A 165 24.27 2.18 -4.72
CA VAL A 165 23.34 1.22 -5.31
C VAL A 165 22.80 1.78 -6.62
N PRO A 166 22.98 1.09 -7.76
CA PRO A 166 22.37 1.54 -9.01
C PRO A 166 20.84 1.49 -8.88
N LYS A 167 20.20 2.67 -8.93
CA LYS A 167 18.73 2.78 -8.93
C LYS A 167 18.19 2.36 -10.29
N GLU A 168 17.61 1.18 -10.36
CA GLU A 168 17.02 0.63 -11.59
C GLU A 168 15.50 0.52 -11.48
N ASN A 169 14.81 0.65 -12.63
CA ASN A 169 13.36 0.51 -12.71
C ASN A 169 12.59 1.44 -11.76
N VAL A 170 13.14 2.65 -11.54
CA VAL A 170 12.42 3.78 -10.92
C VAL A 170 11.33 4.18 -11.90
N GLY A 171 10.13 3.67 -11.70
CA GLY A 171 8.96 4.09 -12.48
C GLY A 171 8.27 5.26 -11.80
N ASP A 172 7.49 6.03 -12.55
CA ASP A 172 6.61 7.11 -12.06
C ASP A 172 5.42 6.56 -11.26
N ARG A 173 5.70 5.72 -10.25
CA ARG A 173 4.69 5.01 -9.44
C ARG A 173 3.96 5.96 -8.51
N ASP A 174 4.59 7.07 -8.16
CA ASP A 174 3.97 8.17 -7.42
C ASP A 174 2.70 8.64 -8.14
N GLU A 175 2.70 8.70 -9.48
CA GLU A 175 1.50 9.09 -10.24
C GLU A 175 0.33 8.12 -10.05
N LEU A 176 0.61 6.81 -9.94
CA LEU A 176 -0.41 5.78 -9.79
C LEU A 176 -0.99 5.78 -8.38
N ILE A 177 -0.16 6.06 -7.37
CA ILE A 177 -0.62 6.24 -5.99
C ILE A 177 -1.42 7.54 -5.86
N LEU A 178 -1.01 8.61 -6.52
CA LEU A 178 -1.72 9.89 -6.54
C LEU A 178 -3.09 9.81 -7.22
N GLN A 179 -3.33 8.81 -8.07
CA GLN A 179 -4.63 8.56 -8.69
C GLN A 179 -5.64 7.88 -7.74
N LEU A 180 -5.19 7.30 -6.61
CA LEU A 180 -6.08 6.69 -5.64
C LEU A 180 -6.92 7.75 -4.93
N THR A 181 -8.23 7.54 -4.87
CA THR A 181 -9.08 8.36 -4.01
C THR A 181 -8.73 8.11 -2.54
N SER A 182 -8.98 9.09 -1.67
CA SER A 182 -8.76 8.93 -0.22
C SER A 182 -9.51 7.73 0.36
N ARG A 183 -10.67 7.37 -0.21
CA ARG A 183 -11.45 6.19 0.20
C ARG A 183 -10.75 4.88 -0.17
N GLU A 184 -10.23 4.77 -1.39
CA GLU A 184 -9.53 3.58 -1.86
C GLU A 184 -8.22 3.39 -1.09
N ARG A 185 -7.44 4.46 -0.92
CA ARG A 185 -6.22 4.45 -0.13
C ARG A 185 -6.48 3.97 1.30
N ALA A 186 -7.49 4.51 1.98
CA ALA A 186 -7.83 4.08 3.34
C ALA A 186 -8.29 2.61 3.43
N ARG A 187 -8.92 2.06 2.38
CA ARG A 187 -9.25 0.63 2.32
C ARG A 187 -8.00 -0.23 2.16
N ILE A 188 -7.10 0.15 1.25
CA ILE A 188 -5.85 -0.56 1.01
C ILE A 188 -4.97 -0.54 2.27
N GLU A 189 -4.78 0.62 2.89
CA GLU A 189 -3.99 0.75 4.12
C GLU A 189 -4.56 -0.09 5.26
N ARG A 190 -5.88 -0.22 5.37
CA ARG A 190 -6.52 -1.13 6.34
C ARG A 190 -6.24 -2.60 6.03
N ALA A 191 -6.27 -3.00 4.75
CA ALA A 191 -5.96 -4.35 4.33
C ALA A 191 -4.48 -4.71 4.53
N LEU A 192 -3.61 -3.71 4.48
CA LEU A 192 -2.15 -3.80 4.67
C LEU A 192 -1.70 -3.44 6.10
N ALA A 193 -2.60 -3.29 7.06
CA ALA A 193 -2.23 -2.85 8.40
C ALA A 193 -1.18 -3.75 9.08
N PRO A 194 -1.26 -5.10 9.00
CA PRO A 194 -0.21 -5.97 9.52
C PRO A 194 1.16 -5.77 8.86
N GLU A 195 1.17 -5.46 7.57
CA GLU A 195 2.37 -5.22 6.77
C GLU A 195 3.05 -3.92 7.15
N TYR A 196 2.27 -2.87 7.43
CA TYR A 196 2.77 -1.61 7.95
C TYR A 196 3.40 -1.80 9.34
N GLU A 197 2.78 -2.58 10.21
CA GLU A 197 3.33 -2.88 11.53
C GLU A 197 4.72 -3.54 11.43
N LEU A 198 4.84 -4.55 10.58
CA LEU A 198 6.11 -5.23 10.34
C LEU A 198 7.15 -4.31 9.70
N PHE A 199 6.74 -3.51 8.71
CA PHE A 199 7.63 -2.57 8.03
C PHE A 199 8.16 -1.48 8.97
N GLU A 200 7.29 -0.88 9.79
CA GLU A 200 7.72 0.15 10.75
C GLU A 200 8.62 -0.45 11.85
N THR A 201 8.35 -1.68 12.30
CA THR A 201 9.25 -2.39 13.23
C THR A 201 10.67 -2.51 12.64
N VAL A 202 10.77 -2.89 11.36
CA VAL A 202 12.08 -2.97 10.68
C VAL A 202 12.73 -1.59 10.55
N ARG A 203 11.96 -0.53 10.28
CA ARG A 203 12.49 0.83 10.24
C ARG A 203 12.98 1.31 11.60
N ASP A 204 12.31 0.95 12.69
CA ASP A 204 12.81 1.17 14.05
C ASP A 204 14.15 0.44 14.27
N MET A 205 14.23 -0.84 13.91
CA MET A 205 15.49 -1.61 14.00
C MET A 205 16.63 -1.00 13.20
N LEU A 206 16.34 -0.46 12.00
CA LEU A 206 17.33 0.24 11.17
C LEU A 206 17.76 1.57 11.79
N ARG A 207 16.82 2.36 12.34
CA ARG A 207 17.15 3.61 13.05
C ARG A 207 18.04 3.36 14.26
N ASP A 208 17.71 2.33 15.03
CA ASP A 208 18.38 1.97 16.28
C ASP A 208 19.68 1.19 16.05
N HIS A 209 20.00 0.84 14.80
CA HIS A 209 21.15 -0.01 14.44
C HIS A 209 21.14 -1.34 15.21
N SER A 210 19.95 -1.91 15.39
CA SER A 210 19.72 -3.11 16.20
C SER A 210 20.26 -4.39 15.57
N PHE A 211 20.65 -4.36 14.29
CA PHE A 211 21.30 -5.50 13.64
C PHE A 211 22.77 -5.54 14.04
N THR A 212 23.13 -6.42 14.99
CA THR A 212 24.50 -6.44 15.56
C THR A 212 25.50 -7.20 14.70
N GLY A 213 25.05 -7.97 13.70
CA GLY A 213 25.91 -8.81 12.86
C GLY A 213 26.63 -9.94 13.62
N SER A 214 26.46 -10.04 14.94
CA SER A 214 27.15 -11.00 15.81
C SER A 214 26.57 -12.42 15.64
N PRO A 215 27.42 -13.45 15.51
CA PRO A 215 27.00 -14.86 15.52
C PRO A 215 26.22 -15.24 16.77
N ASP A 216 26.60 -14.71 17.94
CA ASP A 216 26.01 -15.07 19.24
C ASP A 216 24.57 -14.60 19.39
N ALA A 217 24.19 -13.53 18.69
CA ALA A 217 22.82 -13.02 18.69
C ALA A 217 21.85 -13.93 17.92
N ARG A 218 22.35 -15.00 17.27
CA ARG A 218 21.61 -15.75 16.23
C ARG A 218 21.76 -17.27 16.31
N VAL A 219 22.16 -17.78 17.47
CA VAL A 219 22.24 -19.24 17.73
C VAL A 219 20.89 -19.94 17.45
N ASP A 220 19.77 -19.21 17.57
CA ASP A 220 18.42 -19.72 17.34
C ASP A 220 17.80 -19.28 16.00
N GLN A 221 18.61 -18.90 15.00
CA GLN A 221 18.13 -18.46 13.68
C GLN A 221 17.12 -19.45 13.08
N PHE A 222 15.87 -19.02 12.88
CA PHE A 222 14.75 -19.84 12.41
C PHE A 222 14.48 -21.13 13.22
N ALA A 223 15.07 -21.33 14.40
CA ALA A 223 14.86 -22.55 15.20
C ALA A 223 13.39 -22.76 15.60
N PHE A 224 12.64 -21.66 15.74
CA PHE A 224 11.20 -21.70 16.04
C PHE A 224 10.38 -22.36 14.90
N THR A 225 10.86 -22.36 13.65
CA THR A 225 10.10 -22.91 12.52
C THR A 225 9.93 -24.42 12.67
N SER A 226 10.91 -25.13 13.24
CA SER A 226 10.79 -26.57 13.50
C SER A 226 9.64 -26.91 14.45
N LYS A 227 9.33 -26.03 15.41
CA LYS A 227 8.17 -26.21 16.29
C LYS A 227 6.87 -25.97 15.52
N MET A 228 6.83 -24.92 14.69
CA MET A 228 5.64 -24.58 13.90
C MET A 228 5.35 -25.63 12.80
N GLU A 229 6.37 -26.11 12.10
CA GLU A 229 6.24 -27.17 11.10
C GLU A 229 5.69 -28.46 11.72
N ARG A 230 6.13 -28.83 12.93
CA ARG A 230 5.54 -29.96 13.67
C ARG A 230 4.06 -29.75 13.97
N GLN A 231 3.66 -28.54 14.37
CA GLN A 231 2.26 -28.23 14.63
C GLN A 231 1.41 -28.29 13.35
N ILE A 232 1.96 -27.90 12.20
CA ILE A 232 1.28 -27.99 10.90
C ILE A 232 1.12 -29.46 10.45
N LEU A 233 2.17 -30.26 10.59
CA LEU A 233 2.19 -31.65 10.14
C LEU A 233 1.51 -32.63 11.11
N SER A 234 1.40 -32.27 12.38
CA SER A 234 0.84 -33.10 13.44
C SER A 234 0.09 -32.22 14.44
N PRO A 235 -1.12 -31.75 14.08
CA PRO A 235 -1.93 -30.99 15.01
C PRO A 235 -2.17 -31.84 16.26
N GLU A 236 -1.74 -31.36 17.43
CA GLU A 236 -2.05 -31.99 18.70
C GLU A 236 -3.58 -32.04 18.83
N LEU A 237 -4.15 -33.22 18.59
CA LEU A 237 -5.54 -33.49 18.92
C LEU A 237 -5.62 -33.43 20.45
N PRO A 238 -6.58 -32.70 21.03
CA PRO A 238 -6.73 -32.63 22.48
C PRO A 238 -6.81 -34.05 23.05
N SER A 239 -6.05 -34.31 24.11
CA SER A 239 -6.03 -35.59 24.83
C SER A 239 -7.45 -35.96 25.23
N ALA A 240 -7.83 -37.21 24.94
CA ALA A 240 -9.14 -37.76 25.30
C ALA A 240 -9.41 -37.73 26.82
N ASP A 241 -8.36 -37.58 27.64
CA ASP A 241 -8.43 -37.60 29.11
C ASP A 241 -8.71 -36.22 29.74
N ASP A 242 -8.70 -35.12 28.98
CA ASP A 242 -8.99 -33.75 29.51
C ASP A 242 -10.45 -33.31 29.32
N VAL A 243 -11.33 -34.25 28.97
CA VAL A 243 -12.74 -34.00 28.71
C VAL A 243 -13.55 -34.56 29.89
N GLU A 244 -13.68 -33.77 30.96
CA GLU A 244 -14.80 -33.92 31.89
C GLU A 244 -16.11 -33.74 31.08
N GLU A 245 -16.67 -34.85 30.61
CA GLU A 245 -17.77 -34.95 29.66
C GLU A 245 -19.06 -34.26 30.14
N VAL A 246 -19.15 -33.94 31.44
CA VAL A 246 -20.30 -33.27 32.07
C VAL A 246 -20.16 -31.75 32.11
N ASN A 247 -18.94 -31.20 31.93
CA ASN A 247 -18.70 -29.75 31.93
C ASN A 247 -18.57 -29.17 30.50
N LEU A 248 -18.27 -30.00 29.49
CA LEU A 248 -18.17 -29.55 28.10
C LEU A 248 -19.50 -29.16 27.48
N GLN A 249 -20.62 -29.84 27.76
CA GLN A 249 -21.89 -29.46 27.14
C GLN A 249 -22.41 -28.11 27.67
N THR A 250 -22.21 -27.83 28.96
CA THR A 250 -22.56 -26.55 29.59
C THR A 250 -21.61 -25.45 29.10
N SER A 251 -20.30 -25.71 29.08
CA SER A 251 -19.28 -24.81 28.53
C SER A 251 -19.49 -24.52 27.05
N MET A 252 -19.85 -25.52 26.24
CA MET A 252 -20.14 -25.32 24.82
C MET A 252 -21.38 -24.48 24.60
N ARG A 253 -22.47 -24.70 25.37
CA ARG A 253 -23.68 -23.86 25.27
C ARG A 253 -23.40 -22.42 25.70
N GLU A 254 -22.59 -22.21 26.74
CA GLU A 254 -22.20 -20.87 27.18
C GLU A 254 -21.28 -20.18 26.16
N ARG A 255 -20.32 -20.91 25.59
CA ARG A 255 -19.45 -20.42 24.51
C ARG A 255 -20.25 -20.11 23.24
N GLU A 256 -21.20 -20.97 22.87
CA GLU A 256 -22.08 -20.76 21.72
C GLU A 256 -22.98 -19.54 21.94
N LYS A 257 -23.53 -19.37 23.16
CA LYS A 257 -24.29 -18.17 23.51
C LYS A 257 -23.43 -16.91 23.45
N ALA A 258 -22.24 -16.91 24.05
CA ALA A 258 -21.32 -15.77 24.01
C ALA A 258 -20.87 -15.45 22.58
N PHE A 259 -20.60 -16.47 21.77
CA PHE A 259 -20.26 -16.32 20.35
C PHE A 259 -21.43 -15.73 19.55
N ASN A 260 -22.65 -16.19 19.78
CA ASN A 260 -23.85 -15.64 19.15
C ASN A 260 -24.12 -14.21 19.59
N GLU A 261 -23.87 -13.84 20.85
CA GLU A 261 -23.95 -12.46 21.33
C GLU A 261 -22.91 -11.56 20.65
N ILE A 262 -21.67 -12.05 20.46
CA ILE A 262 -20.62 -11.34 19.72
C ILE A 262 -21.02 -11.17 18.25
N ILE A 263 -21.55 -12.22 17.60
CA ILE A 263 -22.04 -12.14 16.22
C ILE A 263 -23.16 -11.11 16.14
N ALA A 264 -24.17 -11.18 17.01
CA ALA A 264 -25.29 -10.24 17.01
C ALA A 264 -24.81 -8.78 17.22
N SER A 265 -23.88 -8.56 18.15
CA SER A 265 -23.29 -7.24 18.40
C SER A 265 -22.52 -6.73 17.18
N LYS A 266 -21.71 -7.59 16.53
CA LYS A 266 -20.98 -7.22 15.31
C LYS A 266 -21.91 -6.96 14.13
N SER A 267 -22.95 -7.77 13.95
CA SER A 267 -23.96 -7.57 12.91
C SER A 267 -24.70 -6.24 13.10
N ALA A 268 -25.11 -5.91 14.32
CA ALA A 268 -25.73 -4.61 14.62
C ALA A 268 -24.77 -3.44 14.33
N ARG A 269 -23.48 -3.59 14.65
CA ARG A 269 -22.47 -2.58 14.34
C ARG A 269 -22.23 -2.43 12.83
N ILE A 270 -22.30 -3.51 12.06
CA ILE A 270 -22.22 -3.49 10.60
C ILE A 270 -23.43 -2.74 10.02
N GLU A 271 -24.65 -3.06 10.45
CA GLU A 271 -25.86 -2.35 10.00
C GLU A 271 -25.81 -0.84 10.30
N GLU A 272 -25.31 -0.44 11.49
CA GLU A 272 -25.10 0.96 11.85
C GLU A 272 -24.11 1.66 10.89
N LEU A 273 -23.00 0.98 10.56
CA LEU A 273 -21.99 1.50 9.64
C LEU A 273 -22.52 1.61 8.21
N GLU A 274 -23.30 0.64 7.74
CA GLU A 274 -23.97 0.67 6.43
C GLU A 274 -24.97 1.82 6.33
N LEU A 275 -25.79 2.04 7.36
CA LEU A 275 -26.71 3.19 7.44
C LEU A 275 -25.95 4.52 7.40
N ARG A 276 -24.84 4.62 8.15
CA ARG A 276 -24.00 5.83 8.17
C ARG A 276 -23.35 6.07 6.81
N GLU A 277 -22.91 5.02 6.11
CA GLU A 277 -22.36 5.11 4.76
C GLU A 277 -23.41 5.58 3.75
N ALA A 278 -24.61 5.00 3.79
CA ALA A 278 -25.72 5.39 2.93
C ALA A 278 -26.09 6.87 3.13
N TYR A 279 -26.11 7.34 4.38
CA TYR A 279 -26.34 8.74 4.70
C TYR A 279 -25.27 9.68 4.12
N LEU A 280 -23.99 9.37 4.33
CA LEU A 280 -22.87 10.17 3.82
C LEU A 280 -22.84 10.19 2.29
N SER A 281 -23.12 9.05 1.65
CA SER A 281 -23.23 8.94 0.19
C SER A 281 -24.37 9.83 -0.36
N GLY A 282 -25.51 9.86 0.34
CA GLY A 282 -26.62 10.75 0.02
C GLY A 282 -26.31 12.24 0.21
N GLN A 283 -25.48 12.62 1.20
CA GLN A 283 -24.99 13.99 1.34
C GLN A 283 -24.05 14.38 0.20
N LEU A 284 -23.09 13.51 -0.13
CA LEU A 284 -22.10 13.78 -1.17
C LEU A 284 -22.74 13.88 -2.57
N LYS A 285 -23.77 13.08 -2.85
CA LYS A 285 -24.59 13.21 -4.06
C LYS A 285 -25.27 14.58 -4.15
N ARG A 286 -25.90 15.04 -3.07
CA ARG A 286 -26.53 16.38 -2.99
C ARG A 286 -25.53 17.51 -3.22
N GLU A 287 -24.33 17.42 -2.65
CA GLU A 287 -23.28 18.41 -2.89
C GLU A 287 -22.81 18.44 -4.35
N ARG A 288 -22.66 17.27 -5.00
CA ARG A 288 -22.30 17.18 -6.42
C ARG A 288 -23.37 17.81 -7.30
N GLU A 289 -24.64 17.53 -7.02
CA GLU A 289 -25.78 18.13 -7.74
C GLU A 289 -25.81 19.66 -7.58
N GLN A 290 -25.56 20.17 -6.36
CA GLN A 290 -25.46 21.61 -6.11
C GLN A 290 -24.28 22.26 -6.87
N LYS A 291 -23.10 21.64 -6.86
CA LYS A 291 -21.93 22.11 -7.62
C LYS A 291 -22.20 22.10 -9.13
N HIS A 292 -22.85 21.06 -9.64
CA HIS A 292 -23.22 20.96 -11.05
C HIS A 292 -24.25 22.03 -11.45
N ALA A 293 -25.27 22.26 -10.62
CA ALA A 293 -26.24 23.34 -10.83
C ALA A 293 -25.56 24.72 -10.86
N ALA A 294 -24.67 25.01 -9.91
CA ALA A 294 -23.89 26.24 -9.88
C ALA A 294 -23.00 26.42 -11.13
N LEU A 295 -22.42 25.33 -11.64
CA LEU A 295 -21.62 25.36 -12.86
C LEU A 295 -22.46 25.64 -14.11
N LEU A 296 -23.67 25.08 -14.20
CA LEU A 296 -24.62 25.38 -15.27
C LEU A 296 -25.07 26.84 -15.23
N GLU A 297 -25.38 27.39 -14.04
CA GLU A 297 -25.69 28.81 -13.87
C GLU A 297 -24.54 29.71 -14.31
N ALA A 298 -23.30 29.38 -13.92
CA ALA A 298 -22.11 30.13 -14.33
C ALA A 298 -21.90 30.09 -15.86
N ARG A 299 -22.14 28.95 -16.51
CA ARG A 299 -22.08 28.82 -17.98
C ARG A 299 -23.16 29.65 -18.66
N ALA A 300 -24.40 29.61 -18.18
CA ALA A 300 -25.50 30.41 -18.70
C ALA A 300 -25.20 31.91 -18.57
N PHE A 301 -24.66 32.33 -17.43
CA PHE A 301 -24.23 33.72 -17.21
C PHE A 301 -23.10 34.15 -18.16
N SER A 302 -22.08 33.30 -18.35
CA SER A 302 -20.99 33.54 -19.30
C SER A 302 -21.51 33.69 -20.74
N HIS A 303 -22.45 32.83 -21.15
CA HIS A 303 -23.09 32.93 -22.46
C HIS A 303 -23.85 34.25 -22.63
N LEU A 304 -24.65 34.65 -21.63
CA LEU A 304 -25.35 35.94 -21.64
C LEU A 304 -24.40 37.14 -21.78
N LEU A 305 -23.25 37.11 -21.10
CA LEU A 305 -22.23 38.15 -21.24
C LEU A 305 -21.62 38.19 -22.65
N ARG A 306 -21.40 37.03 -23.29
CA ARG A 306 -20.93 36.97 -24.69
C ARG A 306 -21.96 37.54 -25.67
N VAL A 307 -23.23 37.18 -25.51
CA VAL A 307 -24.33 37.73 -26.33
C VAL A 307 -24.42 39.24 -26.14
N GLU A 308 -24.36 39.73 -24.90
CA GLU A 308 -24.41 41.16 -24.61
C GLU A 308 -23.20 41.91 -25.18
N ARG A 309 -22.00 41.33 -25.16
CA ARG A 309 -20.82 41.92 -25.82
C ARG A 309 -21.00 42.02 -27.34
N LYS A 310 -21.51 40.96 -27.99
CA LYS A 310 -21.81 40.98 -29.44
C LYS A 310 -22.85 42.03 -29.77
N GLN A 311 -23.94 42.10 -28.99
CA GLN A 311 -24.98 43.11 -29.17
C GLN A 311 -24.43 44.52 -28.99
N ARG A 312 -23.62 44.77 -27.95
CA ARG A 312 -22.94 46.07 -27.75
C ARG A 312 -22.03 46.44 -28.91
N SER A 313 -21.31 45.46 -29.49
CA SER A 313 -20.46 45.68 -30.65
C SER A 313 -21.28 46.08 -31.89
N ALA A 314 -22.38 45.39 -32.13
CA ALA A 314 -23.31 45.71 -33.22
C ALA A 314 -23.98 47.08 -33.01
N GLU A 315 -24.47 47.37 -31.79
CA GLU A 315 -25.04 48.66 -31.42
C GLU A 315 -24.03 49.79 -31.61
N ARG A 316 -22.74 49.60 -31.25
CA ARG A 316 -21.70 50.62 -31.51
C ARG A 316 -21.48 50.86 -33.00
N ALA A 317 -21.47 49.80 -33.82
CA ALA A 317 -21.33 49.91 -35.26
C ALA A 317 -22.51 50.69 -35.90
N LEU A 318 -23.71 50.55 -35.34
CA LEU A 318 -24.93 51.15 -35.86
C LEU A 318 -25.17 52.58 -35.33
N VAL A 319 -25.02 52.77 -34.02
CA VAL A 319 -25.31 54.02 -33.28
C VAL A 319 -24.15 55.02 -33.36
N GLY A 320 -22.91 54.55 -33.53
CA GLY A 320 -21.75 55.43 -33.75
C GLY A 320 -21.86 56.30 -35.01
N ARG A 321 -22.85 56.01 -35.88
CA ARG A 321 -23.20 56.85 -37.03
C ARG A 321 -24.32 57.87 -36.77
N LEU A 322 -25.08 57.76 -35.68
CA LEU A 322 -26.39 58.45 -35.55
C LEU A 322 -26.65 59.20 -34.23
N PHE A 323 -25.95 58.93 -33.12
CA PHE A 323 -26.27 59.57 -31.83
C PHE A 323 -25.04 60.08 -31.03
N PRO A 324 -25.17 61.20 -30.28
CA PRO A 324 -24.13 61.68 -29.36
C PRO A 324 -23.85 60.69 -28.21
N SER A 325 -22.60 60.64 -27.76
CA SER A 325 -22.10 59.62 -26.82
C SER A 325 -22.79 59.58 -25.44
N TRP A 326 -23.38 60.68 -24.98
CA TRP A 326 -23.94 60.82 -23.64
C TRP A 326 -25.32 60.16 -23.47
N GLU A 327 -26.18 60.21 -24.49
CA GLU A 327 -27.51 59.55 -24.44
C GLU A 327 -27.38 58.03 -24.40
N VAL A 328 -26.39 57.50 -25.14
CA VAL A 328 -26.05 56.08 -25.16
C VAL A 328 -25.61 55.59 -23.77
N GLN A 329 -24.90 56.42 -22.99
CA GLN A 329 -24.50 56.05 -21.62
C GLN A 329 -25.69 56.03 -20.65
N LYS A 330 -26.61 57.00 -20.76
CA LYS A 330 -27.82 57.06 -19.91
C LYS A 330 -28.73 55.86 -20.15
N TRP A 331 -28.92 55.46 -21.40
CA TRP A 331 -29.72 54.29 -21.76
C TRP A 331 -29.10 52.98 -21.26
N ARG A 332 -27.76 52.86 -21.31
CA ARG A 332 -27.02 51.70 -20.78
C ARG A 332 -27.20 51.52 -19.28
N LEU A 333 -27.17 52.60 -18.50
CA LEU A 333 -27.37 52.57 -17.05
C LEU A 333 -28.78 52.09 -16.67
N LEU A 334 -29.81 52.58 -17.37
CA LEU A 334 -31.21 52.16 -17.16
C LEU A 334 -31.42 50.66 -17.46
N ARG A 335 -30.82 50.15 -18.54
CA ARG A 335 -30.94 48.73 -18.93
C ARG A 335 -30.30 47.79 -17.91
N VAL A 336 -29.10 48.14 -17.41
CA VAL A 336 -28.40 47.35 -16.37
C VAL A 336 -29.20 47.32 -15.06
N LYS A 337 -29.75 48.47 -14.64
CA LYS A 337 -30.59 48.58 -13.43
C LYS A 337 -31.83 47.68 -13.52
N ASN A 338 -32.53 47.69 -14.66
CA ASN A 338 -33.70 46.84 -14.88
C ASN A 338 -33.36 45.34 -14.93
N LYS A 339 -32.21 44.97 -15.49
CA LYS A 339 -31.76 43.56 -15.56
C LYS A 339 -31.38 43.01 -14.18
N LEU A 340 -30.71 43.81 -13.35
CA LEU A 340 -30.37 43.45 -11.97
C LEU A 340 -31.61 43.26 -11.07
N GLY A 341 -32.67 44.03 -11.30
CA GLY A 341 -33.94 43.88 -10.60
C GLY A 341 -34.62 42.52 -10.82
N ARG A 342 -34.33 41.84 -11.93
CA ARG A 342 -34.89 40.53 -12.28
C ARG A 342 -34.05 39.33 -11.84
N MET A 343 -32.84 39.55 -11.31
CA MET A 343 -31.94 38.48 -10.86
C MET A 343 -32.26 38.02 -9.43
N SER A 344 -31.91 36.76 -9.11
CA SER A 344 -32.02 36.20 -7.76
C SER A 344 -31.16 36.98 -6.75
N LYS A 345 -31.57 36.98 -5.47
CA LYS A 345 -30.93 37.74 -4.38
C LYS A 345 -29.40 37.48 -4.28
N PRO A 346 -28.89 36.23 -4.40
CA PRO A 346 -27.45 35.97 -4.33
C PRO A 346 -26.67 36.62 -5.48
N VAL A 347 -27.18 36.49 -6.71
CA VAL A 347 -26.55 37.05 -7.92
C VAL A 347 -26.56 38.58 -7.86
N ARG A 348 -27.64 39.18 -7.37
CA ARG A 348 -27.77 40.63 -7.18
C ARG A 348 -26.73 41.17 -6.19
N ASN A 349 -26.43 40.44 -5.11
CA ASN A 349 -25.42 40.84 -4.12
C ASN A 349 -23.98 40.76 -4.64
N VAL A 350 -23.67 39.77 -5.50
CA VAL A 350 -22.35 39.67 -6.15
C VAL A 350 -22.19 40.75 -7.22
N ALA A 351 -23.20 40.92 -8.07
CA ALA A 351 -23.17 41.93 -9.13
C ALA A 351 -23.16 43.37 -8.59
N GLY A 352 -23.89 43.63 -7.49
CA GLY A 352 -23.89 44.93 -6.80
C GLY A 352 -22.51 45.31 -6.25
N ARG A 353 -21.77 44.34 -5.68
CA ARG A 353 -20.39 44.57 -5.22
C ARG A 353 -19.42 44.88 -6.36
N ALA A 354 -19.58 44.22 -7.51
CA ALA A 354 -18.78 44.52 -8.69
C ALA A 354 -19.09 45.90 -9.28
N LEU A 355 -20.37 46.31 -9.29
CA LEU A 355 -20.78 47.63 -9.77
C LEU A 355 -20.31 48.78 -8.89
N ASN A 356 -20.29 48.59 -7.56
CA ASN A 356 -19.74 49.58 -6.63
C ASN A 356 -18.21 49.72 -6.71
N LYS A 357 -17.49 48.77 -7.30
CA LYS A 357 -16.05 48.91 -7.62
C LYS A 357 -15.80 49.62 -8.95
N PHE A 358 -16.80 49.69 -9.83
CA PHE A 358 -16.69 50.29 -11.16
C PHE A 358 -17.21 51.72 -11.21
N ARG A 359 -18.06 52.10 -10.25
CA ARG A 359 -18.32 53.50 -9.89
C ARG A 359 -17.18 54.00 -9.04
#